data_AF-A0A535SI95-F1
#
_entry.id   AF-A0A535SI95-F1
#
_cell.length_a   1.000
_cell.length_b   1.000
_cell.length_c   1.000
_cell.angle_alpha   90.00
_cell.angle_beta   90.00
_cell.angle_gamma   90.00
#
_symmetry.space_group_name_H-M   'P 1'
#
loop_
_entity.id
_entity.type
_entity.pdbx_description
1 polymer ?
#
loop_
_entity_poly.entity_id
_entity_poly.type
_entity_poly.pdbx_seq_one_letter_code
_entity_poly.pdbx_strand_id
1 'polypeptide(L)'
;MAARLNQSGIELTLAERDGDSELGDTLWFSDPDGNRIEISVTPDDSLTSSSISAGGRRARLRPQALQHIALQTSHLEPMVDFYTEALGFDIS
;
A
#
# COMPACT_ATOMS: atom_id res chain seq x y z
N MET A 1 -5.89 -12.23 2.65
CA MET A 1 -5.45 -11.06 3.42
C MET A 1 -6.48 -10.62 4.46
N ALA A 2 -7.70 -10.20 4.09
CA ALA A 2 -8.73 -9.79 5.05
C ALA A 2 -9.03 -10.82 6.16
N ALA A 3 -9.06 -12.12 5.82
CA ALA A 3 -9.24 -13.19 6.81
C ALA A 3 -8.08 -13.33 7.82
N ARG A 4 -6.84 -12.96 7.44
CA ARG A 4 -5.66 -13.00 8.32
C ARG A 4 -5.66 -11.79 9.26
N LEU A 5 -5.99 -10.62 8.74
CA LEU A 5 -6.10 -9.37 9.50
C LEU A 5 -7.22 -9.44 10.57
N ASN A 6 -8.36 -10.07 10.26
CA ASN A 6 -9.41 -10.32 11.26
C ASN A 6 -8.96 -11.28 12.37
N GLN A 7 -8.05 -12.22 12.09
CA GLN A 7 -7.54 -13.18 13.09
C GLN A 7 -6.46 -12.58 13.99
N SER A 8 -5.78 -11.52 13.55
CA SER A 8 -4.77 -10.81 14.35
C SER A 8 -5.37 -9.73 15.26
N GLY A 9 -6.70 -9.61 15.34
CA GLY A 9 -7.38 -8.62 16.20
C GLY A 9 -7.23 -7.17 15.74
N ILE A 10 -6.87 -6.95 14.47
CA ILE A 10 -6.78 -5.61 13.88
C ILE A 10 -8.19 -5.15 13.53
N GLU A 11 -8.55 -3.94 13.95
CA GLU A 11 -9.82 -3.33 13.56
C GLU A 11 -9.77 -2.96 12.07
N LEU A 12 -10.65 -3.59 11.28
CA LEU A 12 -10.79 -3.36 9.85
C LEU A 12 -12.06 -2.58 9.57
N THR A 13 -11.93 -1.51 8.80
CA THR A 13 -13.07 -0.70 8.35
C THR A 13 -13.13 -0.73 6.83
N LEU A 14 -14.28 -1.13 6.28
CA LEU A 14 -14.60 -0.88 4.88
C LEU A 14 -15.18 0.52 4.78
N ALA A 15 -14.51 1.40 4.05
CA ALA A 15 -14.93 2.78 3.86
C ALA A 15 -14.53 3.30 2.47
N GLU A 16 -15.18 4.38 2.07
CA GLU A 16 -14.82 5.12 0.86
C GLU A 16 -13.36 5.56 0.89
N ARG A 17 -12.79 5.71 -0.30
CA ARG A 17 -11.44 6.24 -0.47
C ARG A 17 -11.40 7.73 -0.16
N ASP A 18 -10.39 8.18 0.59
CA ASP A 18 -10.11 9.61 0.80
C ASP A 18 -9.68 10.32 -0.50
N GLY A 19 -9.31 9.56 -1.55
CA GLY A 19 -8.91 10.02 -2.87
C GLY A 19 -10.06 9.97 -3.89
N ASP A 20 -9.88 9.18 -4.94
CA ASP A 20 -10.89 9.01 -5.99
C ASP A 20 -11.99 8.03 -5.52
N SER A 21 -13.12 8.60 -5.09
CA SER A 21 -14.29 7.86 -4.60
C SER A 21 -14.97 7.00 -5.69
N GLU A 22 -14.69 7.25 -6.98
CA GLU A 22 -15.28 6.46 -8.07
C GLU A 22 -14.64 5.06 -8.18
N LEU A 23 -13.52 4.82 -7.50
CA LEU A 23 -12.84 3.51 -7.45
C LEU A 23 -13.41 2.54 -6.40
N GLY A 24 -14.46 2.96 -5.67
CA GLY A 24 -15.20 2.15 -4.72
C GLY A 24 -14.57 2.04 -3.33
N ASP A 25 -15.19 1.20 -2.49
CA ASP A 25 -14.77 1.00 -1.11
C ASP A 25 -13.42 0.31 -1.00
N THR A 26 -12.65 0.71 0.01
CA THR A 26 -11.33 0.18 0.30
C THR A 26 -11.25 -0.30 1.75
N LEU A 27 -10.30 -1.18 2.00
CA LEU A 27 -10.08 -1.73 3.33
C LEU A 27 -9.08 -0.85 4.07
N TRP A 28 -9.51 -0.25 5.17
CA TRP A 28 -8.74 0.63 6.02
C TRP A 28 -8.40 -0.02 7.36
N PHE A 29 -7.19 0.22 7.84
CA PHE A 29 -6.74 -0.14 9.18
C PHE A 29 -5.54 0.72 9.58
N SER A 30 -5.09 0.60 10.84
CA SER A 30 -3.91 1.32 11.34
C SER A 30 -2.85 0.34 11.83
N ASP A 31 -1.59 0.72 11.68
CA ASP A 31 -0.48 0.03 12.34
C ASP A 31 -0.38 0.41 13.84
N PRO A 32 0.52 -0.23 14.61
CA PRO A 32 0.70 0.07 16.05
C PRO A 32 1.04 1.53 16.38
N ASP A 33 1.64 2.26 15.45
CA ASP A 33 1.98 3.68 15.62
C ASP A 33 0.87 4.62 15.10
N GLY A 34 -0.24 4.07 14.61
CA GLY A 34 -1.40 4.82 14.14
C GLY A 34 -1.29 5.29 12.69
N ASN A 35 -0.33 4.79 11.90
CA ASN A 35 -0.28 5.08 10.48
C ASN A 35 -1.48 4.40 9.80
N ARG A 36 -2.31 5.19 9.09
CA ARG A 36 -3.45 4.66 8.34
C ARG A 36 -2.99 3.99 7.05
N ILE A 37 -3.46 2.78 6.83
CA ILE A 37 -3.13 1.94 5.68
C ILE A 37 -4.43 1.66 4.91
N GLU A 38 -4.37 1.87 3.60
CA GLU A 38 -5.43 1.56 2.65
C GLU A 38 -5.03 0.36 1.80
N ILE A 39 -5.93 -0.60 1.64
CA ILE A 39 -5.80 -1.68 0.66
C ILE A 39 -6.98 -1.61 -0.32
N SER A 40 -6.66 -1.33 -1.58
CA SER A 40 -7.59 -1.36 -2.70
C SER A 40 -7.22 -2.48 -3.68
N VAL A 41 -8.22 -3.17 -4.23
CA VAL A 41 -8.03 -4.10 -5.34
C VAL A 41 -8.80 -3.56 -6.53
N THR A 42 -8.09 -3.07 -7.55
CA THR A 42 -8.69 -2.73 -8.83
C THR A 42 -8.60 -3.95 -9.75
N PRO A 43 -9.71 -4.43 -10.35
CA PRO A 43 -9.61 -5.42 -11.42
C PRO A 43 -8.74 -4.84 -12.54
N ASP A 44 -7.68 -5.56 -12.89
CA ASP A 44 -6.69 -5.11 -13.87
C ASP A 44 -7.29 -5.15 -15.27
N ASP A 45 -7.72 -4.00 -15.79
CA ASP A 45 -8.05 -3.82 -17.22
C ASP A 45 -6.94 -3.02 -17.94
N SER A 46 -5.75 -2.91 -17.33
CA SER A 46 -4.74 -1.92 -17.69
C SER A 46 -3.35 -2.50 -17.97
N LEU A 47 -3.28 -3.68 -18.56
CA LEU A 47 -2.02 -4.26 -19.07
C LEU A 47 -1.42 -3.51 -20.29
N THR A 48 -1.80 -2.26 -20.57
CA THR A 48 -1.38 -1.53 -21.77
C THR A 48 -0.92 -0.10 -21.55
N SER A 49 -0.23 0.24 -20.45
CA SER A 49 0.62 1.45 -20.47
C SER A 49 1.96 1.15 -21.13
N SER A 50 1.92 1.00 -22.45
CA SER A 50 3.15 0.96 -23.27
C SER A 50 3.86 2.29 -23.11
N SER A 51 5.03 2.25 -22.47
CA SER A 51 5.95 3.38 -22.41
C SER A 51 6.51 3.65 -23.81
N ILE A 52 5.78 4.44 -24.61
CA ILE A 52 6.27 4.91 -25.90
C ILE A 52 7.38 5.94 -25.64
N SER A 53 8.62 5.49 -25.84
CA SER A 53 9.78 6.35 -25.99
C SER A 53 9.59 7.21 -27.24
N ALA A 54 9.47 8.53 -27.07
CA ALA A 54 9.56 9.49 -28.17
C ALA A 54 10.68 10.50 -27.86
N GLY A 55 11.60 10.63 -28.82
CA GLY A 55 12.94 11.17 -28.67
C GLY A 55 13.06 12.62 -28.19
N GLY A 56 14.15 12.87 -27.46
CA GLY A 56 14.60 14.21 -27.09
C GLY A 56 15.59 14.16 -25.93
N ARG A 57 16.89 14.11 -26.23
CA ARG A 57 18.01 14.12 -25.26
C ARG A 57 18.00 15.40 -24.40
N ARG A 58 17.29 15.33 -23.28
CA ARG A 58 17.75 15.76 -21.95
C ARG A 58 17.27 14.66 -21.02
N ALA A 59 18.19 13.95 -20.37
CA ALA A 59 17.84 12.99 -19.33
C ALA A 59 17.22 13.78 -18.17
N ARG A 60 15.93 14.08 -18.28
CA ARG A 60 15.15 14.59 -17.16
C ARG A 60 15.02 13.40 -16.23
N LEU A 61 15.65 13.49 -15.06
CA LEU A 61 15.39 12.54 -13.98
C LEU A 61 13.88 12.58 -13.73
N ARG A 62 13.21 11.49 -14.09
CA ARG A 62 11.78 11.30 -13.94
C ARG A 62 11.61 10.11 -13.01
N PRO A 63 10.94 10.27 -11.86
CA PRO A 63 10.59 9.13 -11.04
C PRO A 63 9.70 8.20 -11.88
N GLN A 64 10.09 6.93 -11.98
CA GLN A 64 9.36 5.93 -12.75
C GLN A 64 8.24 5.30 -11.93
N ALA A 65 8.49 5.09 -10.63
CA ALA A 65 7.55 4.54 -9.67
C ALA A 65 7.98 4.89 -8.25
N LEU A 66 7.04 4.80 -7.31
CA LEU A 66 7.35 4.72 -5.89
C LEU A 66 7.97 3.34 -5.60
N GLN A 67 9.16 3.30 -5.02
CA GLN A 67 9.87 2.04 -4.77
C GLN A 67 9.60 1.47 -3.38
N HIS A 68 9.70 2.31 -2.35
CA HIS A 68 9.49 1.94 -0.95
C HIS A 68 9.11 3.18 -0.15
N ILE A 69 8.60 2.95 1.05
CA ILE A 69 8.35 3.97 2.07
C ILE A 69 9.15 3.54 3.31
N ALA A 70 9.80 4.49 3.97
CA ALA A 70 10.42 4.26 5.27
C ALA A 70 9.52 4.83 6.35
N LEU A 71 9.22 4.02 7.37
CA LEU A 71 8.43 4.43 8.52
C LEU A 71 9.36 4.64 9.72
N GLN A 72 9.08 5.68 10.49
CA GLN A 72 9.75 5.92 11.77
C GLN A 72 8.88 5.34 12.88
N THR A 73 9.50 4.58 13.80
CA THR A 73 8.79 3.99 14.93
C THR A 73 9.64 3.98 16.19
N SER A 74 9.00 4.11 17.35
CA SER A 74 9.60 3.80 18.66
C SER A 74 9.32 2.36 19.13
N HIS A 75 8.49 1.61 18.40
CA HIS A 75 7.99 0.29 18.75
C HIS A 75 8.36 -0.73 17.65
N LEU A 76 9.67 -0.92 17.45
CA LEU A 76 10.18 -1.74 16.33
C LEU A 76 9.64 -3.16 16.31
N GLU A 77 9.67 -3.87 17.45
CA GLU A 77 9.18 -5.25 17.55
C GLU A 77 7.69 -5.36 17.17
N PRO A 78 6.76 -4.59 17.80
CA PRO A 78 5.36 -4.58 17.37
C PRO A 78 5.15 -4.24 15.90
N MET A 79 5.95 -3.33 15.33
CA MET A 79 5.85 -2.96 13.92
C MET A 79 6.29 -4.09 13.00
N VAL A 80 7.39 -4.78 13.32
CA VAL A 80 7.86 -5.94 12.56
C VAL A 80 6.82 -7.04 12.59
N ASP A 81 6.29 -7.39 13.76
CA ASP A 81 5.25 -8.41 13.90
C ASP A 81 4.00 -8.04 13.11
N PHE A 82 3.58 -6.77 13.15
CA PHE A 82 2.43 -6.31 12.39
C PHE A 82 2.63 -6.49 10.87
N TYR A 83 3.74 -6.00 10.31
CA TYR A 83 3.97 -6.07 8.86
C TYR A 83 4.25 -7.50 8.37
N THR A 84 4.88 -8.35 9.19
CA THR A 84 5.22 -9.71 8.80
C THR A 84 4.11 -10.72 9.13
N GLU A 85 3.62 -10.74 10.36
CA GLU A 85 2.67 -11.72 10.86
C GLU A 85 1.21 -11.36 10.54
N ALA A 86 0.84 -10.08 10.48
CA ALA A 86 -0.52 -9.69 10.10
C ALA A 86 -0.66 -9.42 8.61
N LEU A 87 0.22 -8.60 8.02
CA LEU A 87 0.14 -8.24 6.59
C LEU A 87 0.80 -9.27 5.67
N GLY A 88 1.78 -10.03 6.16
CA GLY A 88 2.44 -11.07 5.38
C GLY A 88 3.62 -10.60 4.55
N PHE A 89 4.28 -9.50 4.93
CA PHE A 89 5.53 -9.08 4.31
C PHE A 89 6.70 -9.94 4.78
N ASP A 90 7.74 -10.03 3.94
CA ASP A 90 9.00 -10.65 4.29
C ASP A 90 10.05 -9.58 4.61
N ILE A 91 11.02 -9.92 5.48
CA ILE A 91 12.20 -9.10 5.73
C ILE A 91 13.22 -9.38 4.63
N SER A 92 13.63 -8.32 3.92
CA SER A 92 14.60 -8.36 2.81
C SER A 92 16.03 -8.02 3.23
#